data_AF-A0A0M0JYS7-F1
#
_entry.id   AF-A0A0M0JYS7-F1
#
_cell.length_a   1.000
_cell.length_b   1.000
_cell.length_c   1.000
_cell.angle_alpha   90.00
_cell.angle_beta   90.00
_cell.angle_gamma   90.00
#
_symmetry.space_group_name_H-M   'P 1'
#
loop_
_entity.id
_entity.type
_entity.pdbx_description
1 polymer ?
#
loop_
_entity_poly.entity_id
_entity_poly.type
_entity_poly.pdbx_seq_one_letter_code
_entity_poly.pdbx_strand_id
1 'polypeptide(L)'
;MTLGVALPTWAKELCRMAADEPESPAWQHGGIKVVVALLDAGVAAAESAAGALWNLSNATNEDAIREAGGIPPLVALLGAADSAAAGEAAGALMSLSVNVTNMDAIREAGGIAPLVALLGAGADSEAAGNAAGALVSLAVNAINKDVIREAGGIAPLVALLGAGADSEAARYAACALWNLSVNATNKDVIREAGGIAPLVALLGAGADSEATRYSAGVLMNLSVNATNEDAIREAGGIAPLVVLLGAGADSEAAGNAAGALMNLADNSTNKDAIREAGGIAPLVALLGAGADSEAAGNAAGALMNLADNATNEDAILEGVACAGVSAAFHTRLHRKLERISTSRLIAAEAGDNVPALERAIRHGNALSLPADTLRRASERLAEINGEAALQARRESLGLGALPLPNEFVCPITCEKMKDPVVASDGNSYERSAIATVLATRHPRSPLTREPLEQTLFANRNLKKRIEQHEKEVLNAAEQAVAVHVAEVHSKRGAEAGASSSSEPPAKRTRGRGQL
;
A
#
# COMPACT_ATOMS: atom_id res chain seq x y z
N MET A 1 32.49 55.65 -4.85
CA MET A 1 33.41 55.02 -5.81
C MET A 1 34.59 54.44 -5.05
N THR A 2 34.44 53.25 -4.50
CA THR A 2 35.59 52.47 -4.00
C THR A 2 36.29 51.89 -5.22
N LEU A 3 37.46 52.42 -5.54
CA LEU A 3 38.35 51.85 -6.56
C LEU A 3 38.73 50.43 -6.10
N GLY A 4 38.19 49.41 -6.76
CA GLY A 4 38.54 48.01 -6.51
C GLY A 4 40.02 47.80 -6.80
N VAL A 5 40.81 47.59 -5.76
CA VAL A 5 42.21 47.18 -5.92
C VAL A 5 42.18 45.77 -6.47
N ALA A 6 42.71 45.58 -7.67
CA ALA A 6 42.79 44.27 -8.30
C ALA A 6 43.64 43.32 -7.43
N LEU A 7 43.20 42.07 -7.30
CA LEU A 7 43.90 41.04 -6.54
C LEU A 7 45.36 40.91 -7.02
N PRO A 8 46.37 40.85 -6.11
CA PRO A 8 47.75 40.60 -6.49
C PRO A 8 47.90 39.29 -7.30
N THR A 9 48.83 39.25 -8.26
CA THR A 9 49.02 38.08 -9.14
C THR A 9 49.25 36.79 -8.37
N TRP A 10 50.07 36.83 -7.30
CA TRP A 10 50.33 35.67 -6.45
C TRP A 10 49.07 35.12 -5.77
N ALA A 11 48.13 36.00 -5.39
CA ALA A 11 46.89 35.60 -4.74
C ALA A 11 45.94 34.94 -5.75
N LYS A 12 45.94 35.39 -7.01
CA LYS A 12 45.19 34.74 -8.10
C LYS A 12 45.76 33.36 -8.40
N GLU A 13 47.08 33.23 -8.46
CA GLU A 13 47.76 31.94 -8.66
C GLU A 13 47.47 30.97 -7.52
N LEU A 14 47.46 31.45 -6.28
CA LEU A 14 47.11 30.64 -5.10
C LEU A 14 45.66 30.15 -5.17
N CYS A 15 44.71 31.02 -5.53
CA CYS A 15 43.31 30.61 -5.70
C CYS A 15 43.16 29.60 -6.85
N ARG A 16 43.94 29.74 -7.93
CA ARG A 16 43.96 28.77 -9.03
C ARG A 16 44.53 27.42 -8.59
N MET A 17 45.60 27.44 -7.79
CA MET A 17 46.18 26.23 -7.22
C MET A 17 45.18 25.49 -6.33
N ALA A 18 44.33 26.21 -5.59
CA ALA A 18 43.27 25.58 -4.78
C ALA A 18 42.26 24.80 -5.64
N ALA A 19 41.99 25.24 -6.87
CA ALA A 19 41.14 24.52 -7.82
C ALA A 19 41.89 23.38 -8.53
N ASP A 20 43.14 23.61 -8.95
CA ASP A 20 43.94 22.65 -9.75
C ASP A 20 44.50 21.50 -8.88
N GLU A 21 44.90 21.78 -7.64
CA GLU A 21 45.63 20.86 -6.76
C GLU A 21 45.13 20.91 -5.30
N PRO A 22 43.84 20.60 -5.02
CA PRO A 22 43.26 20.76 -3.68
C PRO A 22 43.84 19.80 -2.62
N GLU A 23 44.48 18.72 -3.04
CA GLU A 23 45.14 17.73 -2.15
C GLU A 23 46.63 17.99 -1.95
N SER A 24 47.15 19.10 -2.49
CA SER A 24 48.58 19.43 -2.34
C SER A 24 48.98 19.55 -0.87
N PRO A 25 50.11 18.94 -0.43
CA PRO A 25 50.60 19.08 0.94
C PRO A 25 50.86 20.52 1.35
N ALA A 26 51.06 21.44 0.38
CA ALA A 26 51.26 22.86 0.64
C ALA A 26 50.12 23.49 1.45
N TRP A 27 48.89 22.98 1.32
CA TRP A 27 47.72 23.48 2.05
C TRP A 27 47.84 23.26 3.56
N GLN A 28 48.36 22.11 3.97
CA GLN A 28 48.63 21.77 5.37
C GLN A 28 49.83 22.54 5.95
N HIS A 29 50.74 23.01 5.10
CA HIS A 29 51.94 23.76 5.50
C HIS A 29 51.74 25.29 5.47
N GLY A 30 50.53 25.75 5.83
CA GLY A 30 50.21 27.16 5.98
C GLY A 30 49.52 27.80 4.78
N GLY A 31 49.38 27.11 3.65
CA GLY A 31 48.64 27.60 2.48
C GLY A 31 47.20 28.01 2.83
N ILE A 32 46.49 27.18 3.60
CA ILE A 32 45.12 27.46 4.05
C ILE A 32 45.06 28.75 4.89
N LYS A 33 46.02 28.99 5.78
CA LYS A 33 46.06 30.22 6.60
C LYS A 33 46.19 31.47 5.75
N VAL A 34 46.95 31.39 4.65
CA VAL A 34 47.09 32.50 3.69
C VAL A 34 45.75 32.76 2.99
N VAL A 35 45.05 31.72 2.55
CA VAL A 35 43.73 31.88 1.90
C VAL A 35 42.70 32.44 2.88
N VAL A 36 42.69 31.99 4.14
CA VAL A 36 41.81 32.54 5.18
C VAL A 36 42.08 34.03 5.40
N ALA A 37 43.34 34.46 5.46
CA ALA A 37 43.70 35.86 5.61
C ALA A 37 43.27 36.74 4.41
N LEU A 38 43.09 36.16 3.23
CA LEU A 38 42.61 36.88 2.04
C LEU A 38 41.11 37.23 2.11
N LEU A 39 40.32 36.55 2.96
CA LEU A 39 38.89 36.87 3.13
C LEU A 39 38.68 38.30 3.65
N ASP A 40 39.61 38.80 4.48
CA ASP A 40 39.55 40.14 5.06
C ASP A 40 40.25 41.21 4.18
N ALA A 41 40.84 40.83 3.05
CA ALA A 41 41.67 41.73 2.22
C ALA A 41 40.86 42.62 1.25
N GLY A 42 39.52 42.59 1.33
CA GLY A 42 38.59 43.41 0.54
C GLY A 42 37.65 42.59 -0.35
N VAL A 43 36.60 43.22 -0.91
CA VAL A 43 35.48 42.52 -1.57
C VAL A 43 35.92 41.59 -2.72
N ALA A 44 36.79 42.07 -3.62
CA ALA A 44 37.29 41.26 -4.74
C ALA A 44 38.20 40.11 -4.27
N ALA A 45 38.85 40.25 -3.11
CA ALA A 45 39.67 39.20 -2.52
C ALA A 45 38.83 38.16 -1.78
N ALA A 46 37.77 38.63 -1.10
CA ALA A 46 36.85 37.78 -0.38
C ALA A 46 36.16 36.76 -1.28
N GLU A 47 35.69 37.18 -2.46
CA GLU A 47 35.06 36.27 -3.43
C GLU A 47 36.03 35.16 -3.90
N SER A 48 37.21 35.53 -4.40
CA SER A 48 38.20 34.56 -4.86
C SER A 48 38.72 33.65 -3.74
N ALA A 49 38.89 34.19 -2.53
CA ALA A 49 39.32 33.43 -1.36
C ALA A 49 38.24 32.48 -0.85
N ALA A 50 36.97 32.88 -0.86
CA ALA A 50 35.84 32.02 -0.51
C ALA A 50 35.73 30.85 -1.49
N GLY A 51 35.83 31.11 -2.80
CA GLY A 51 35.84 30.04 -3.80
C GLY A 51 37.06 29.12 -3.72
N ALA A 52 38.24 29.67 -3.40
CA ALA A 52 39.42 28.86 -3.12
C ALA A 52 39.20 27.96 -1.89
N LEU A 53 38.61 28.47 -0.81
CA LEU A 53 38.28 27.65 0.36
C LEU A 53 37.20 26.63 0.07
N TRP A 54 36.22 26.93 -0.79
CA TRP A 54 35.25 25.94 -1.22
C TRP A 54 35.94 24.76 -1.93
N ASN A 55 36.82 25.04 -2.90
CA ASN A 55 37.61 23.98 -3.58
C ASN A 55 38.49 23.17 -2.61
N LEU A 56 38.99 23.82 -1.56
CA LEU A 56 39.77 23.17 -0.50
C LEU A 56 38.95 22.47 0.56
N SER A 57 37.62 22.61 0.60
CA SER A 57 36.75 22.04 1.65
C SER A 57 36.50 20.54 1.44
N ASN A 58 37.57 19.77 1.34
CA ASN A 58 37.59 18.31 1.22
C ASN A 58 38.00 17.65 2.56
N ALA A 59 37.83 16.33 2.65
CA ALA A 59 38.13 15.57 3.88
C ALA A 59 39.58 15.69 4.38
N THR A 60 40.54 16.05 3.52
CA THR A 60 41.95 16.22 3.90
C THR A 60 42.22 17.59 4.55
N ASN A 61 41.39 18.59 4.26
CA ASN A 61 41.65 19.99 4.59
C ASN A 61 40.59 20.62 5.51
N GLU A 62 39.43 20.00 5.68
CA GLU A 62 38.30 20.55 6.46
C GLU A 62 38.70 20.94 7.90
N ASP A 63 39.50 20.11 8.57
CA ASP A 63 40.03 20.40 9.90
C ASP A 63 41.03 21.55 9.89
N ALA A 64 41.91 21.59 8.89
CA ALA A 64 42.91 22.65 8.75
C ALA A 64 42.26 24.00 8.45
N ILE A 65 41.15 24.04 7.70
CA ILE A 65 40.36 25.24 7.45
C ILE A 65 39.71 25.73 8.75
N ARG A 66 39.10 24.83 9.53
CA ARG A 66 38.54 25.15 10.86
C ARG A 66 39.63 25.68 11.80
N GLU A 67 40.76 24.99 11.91
CA GLU A 67 41.87 25.34 12.81
C GLU A 67 42.62 26.61 12.41
N ALA A 68 42.62 26.94 11.12
CA ALA A 68 43.09 28.23 10.64
C ALA A 68 42.13 29.39 10.95
N GLY A 69 40.95 29.12 11.50
CA GLY A 69 39.93 30.13 11.81
C GLY A 69 39.14 30.59 10.58
N GLY A 70 39.00 29.73 9.56
CA GLY A 70 38.31 30.09 8.31
C GLY A 70 36.79 30.22 8.43
N ILE A 71 36.15 29.56 9.40
CA ILE A 71 34.69 29.53 9.53
C ILE A 71 34.07 30.92 9.87
N PRO A 72 34.55 31.67 10.88
CA PRO A 72 33.94 32.97 11.21
C PRO A 72 33.98 34.00 10.07
N PRO A 73 35.09 34.16 9.32
CA PRO A 73 35.11 35.05 8.14
C PRO A 73 34.17 34.58 7.02
N LEU A 74 34.07 33.26 6.76
CA LEU A 74 33.09 32.73 5.79
C LEU A 74 31.66 33.05 6.22
N VAL A 75 31.34 32.91 7.51
CA VAL A 75 30.03 33.31 8.06
C VAL A 75 29.78 34.80 7.90
N ALA A 76 30.78 35.66 8.09
CA ALA A 76 30.65 37.09 7.91
C ALA A 76 30.31 37.46 6.45
N LEU A 77 30.86 36.73 5.47
CA LEU A 77 30.57 36.96 4.05
C LEU A 77 29.12 36.65 3.67
N LEU A 78 28.44 35.75 4.38
CA LEU A 78 27.01 35.47 4.15
C LEU A 78 26.12 36.69 4.39
N GLY A 79 26.57 37.66 5.22
CA GLY A 79 25.82 38.88 5.53
C GLY A 79 25.62 39.81 4.32
N ALA A 80 26.39 39.63 3.25
CA ALA A 80 26.23 40.34 1.99
C ALA A 80 25.44 39.47 0.99
N ALA A 81 24.15 39.25 1.28
CA ALA A 81 23.31 38.22 0.65
C ALA A 81 23.26 38.25 -0.89
N ASP A 82 23.44 39.43 -1.51
CA ASP A 82 23.41 39.61 -2.97
C ASP A 82 24.81 39.54 -3.63
N SER A 83 25.84 39.13 -2.89
CA SER A 83 27.22 39.08 -3.40
C SER A 83 27.60 37.68 -3.89
N ALA A 84 28.41 37.61 -4.95
CA ALA A 84 29.03 36.34 -5.38
C ALA A 84 29.83 35.68 -4.25
N ALA A 85 30.50 36.49 -3.42
CA ALA A 85 31.22 36.01 -2.24
C ALA A 85 30.33 35.28 -1.23
N ALA A 86 29.05 35.65 -1.10
CA ALA A 86 28.12 34.94 -0.22
C ALA A 86 27.75 33.55 -0.77
N GLY A 87 27.60 33.42 -2.09
CA GLY A 87 27.38 32.13 -2.74
C GLY A 87 28.56 31.17 -2.58
N GLU A 88 29.78 31.68 -2.81
CA GLU A 88 31.03 30.94 -2.60
C GLU A 88 31.22 30.53 -1.13
N ALA A 89 30.94 31.46 -0.21
CA ALA A 89 31.02 31.19 1.23
C ALA A 89 29.99 30.15 1.69
N ALA A 90 28.76 30.23 1.17
CA ALA A 90 27.73 29.22 1.44
C ALA A 90 28.15 27.84 0.91
N GLY A 91 28.77 27.77 -0.28
CA GLY A 91 29.30 26.54 -0.86
C GLY A 91 30.42 25.94 -0.01
N ALA A 92 31.38 26.76 0.43
CA ALA A 92 32.42 26.33 1.36
C ALA A 92 31.85 25.79 2.67
N LEU A 93 30.91 26.50 3.29
CA LEU A 93 30.26 26.08 4.54
C LEU A 93 29.42 24.81 4.35
N MET A 94 28.77 24.64 3.21
CA MET A 94 28.06 23.41 2.85
C MET A 94 29.03 22.21 2.87
N SER A 95 30.17 22.31 2.18
CA SER A 95 31.17 21.23 2.17
C SER A 95 31.76 20.98 3.57
N LEU A 96 32.09 22.03 4.32
CA LEU A 96 32.64 21.89 5.69
C LEU A 96 31.64 21.28 6.67
N SER A 97 30.35 21.53 6.48
CA SER A 97 29.29 21.09 7.40
C SER A 97 29.04 19.57 7.40
N VAL A 98 29.69 18.80 6.52
CA VAL A 98 29.61 17.32 6.53
C VAL A 98 30.30 16.74 7.79
N ASN A 99 31.32 17.42 8.32
CA ASN A 99 32.01 17.03 9.56
C ASN A 99 31.29 17.58 10.80
N VAL A 100 31.03 16.71 11.79
CA VAL A 100 30.28 17.05 13.01
C VAL A 100 30.93 18.18 13.81
N THR A 101 32.26 18.20 13.94
CA THR A 101 33.00 19.27 14.65
C THR A 101 32.84 20.62 13.95
N ASN A 102 32.81 20.60 12.61
CA ASN A 102 32.58 21.81 11.83
C ASN A 102 31.14 22.29 11.94
N MET A 103 30.14 21.40 12.03
CA MET A 103 28.75 21.79 12.29
C MET A 103 28.63 22.63 13.57
N ASP A 104 29.31 22.21 14.64
CA ASP A 104 29.32 22.93 15.92
C ASP A 104 30.03 24.29 15.78
N ALA A 105 31.18 24.33 15.10
CA ALA A 105 31.91 25.58 14.84
C ALA A 105 31.10 26.58 13.99
N ILE A 106 30.36 26.11 12.98
CA ILE A 106 29.48 26.95 12.15
C ILE A 106 28.32 27.51 12.99
N ARG A 107 27.70 26.68 13.85
CA ARG A 107 26.67 27.13 14.79
C ARG A 107 27.22 28.19 15.74
N GLU A 108 28.36 27.93 16.38
CA GLU A 108 28.98 28.81 17.38
C GLU A 108 29.46 30.14 16.77
N ALA A 109 29.86 30.13 15.50
CA ALA A 109 30.14 31.35 14.74
C ALA A 109 28.88 32.14 14.35
N GLY A 110 27.67 31.62 14.62
CA GLY A 110 26.41 32.26 14.28
C GLY A 110 25.98 32.07 12.82
N GLY A 111 26.51 31.07 12.13
CA GLY A 111 26.31 30.88 10.68
C GLY A 111 24.90 30.49 10.24
N ILE A 112 24.07 29.92 11.13
CA ILE A 112 22.74 29.41 10.77
C ILE A 112 21.80 30.53 10.32
N ALA A 113 21.75 31.68 11.02
CA ALA A 113 20.83 32.75 10.68
C ALA A 113 21.15 33.43 9.33
N PRO A 114 22.42 33.73 8.99
CA PRO A 114 22.78 34.19 7.64
C PRO A 114 22.50 33.16 6.53
N LEU A 115 22.74 31.86 6.77
CA LEU A 115 22.36 30.81 5.81
C LEU A 115 20.85 30.79 5.57
N VAL A 116 20.04 30.94 6.62
CA VAL A 116 18.58 31.06 6.49
C VAL A 116 18.19 32.31 5.68
N ALA A 117 18.86 33.44 5.90
CA ALA A 117 18.59 34.66 5.15
C ALA A 117 18.84 34.50 3.64
N LEU A 118 19.90 33.77 3.25
CA LEU A 118 20.23 33.50 1.85
C LEU A 118 19.15 32.71 1.10
N LEU A 119 18.37 31.87 1.79
CA LEU A 119 17.24 31.16 1.18
C LEU A 119 16.21 32.11 0.57
N GLY A 120 16.11 33.34 1.10
CA GLY A 120 15.21 34.38 0.61
C GLY A 120 15.52 34.86 -0.81
N ALA A 121 16.70 34.55 -1.36
CA ALA A 121 17.05 34.86 -2.75
C ALA A 121 16.29 34.00 -3.78
N GLY A 122 15.62 32.92 -3.33
CA GLY A 122 14.78 32.06 -4.18
C GLY A 122 15.57 30.95 -4.88
N ALA A 123 14.84 30.02 -5.51
CA ALA A 123 15.39 28.76 -5.99
C ALA A 123 16.33 28.85 -7.19
N ASP A 124 16.28 29.96 -7.94
CA ASP A 124 17.20 30.22 -9.06
C ASP A 124 18.57 30.76 -8.59
N SER A 125 18.70 31.09 -7.30
CA SER A 125 19.95 31.57 -6.72
C SER A 125 20.84 30.40 -6.29
N GLU A 126 22.05 30.34 -6.85
CA GLU A 126 23.09 29.40 -6.42
C GLU A 126 23.40 29.55 -4.92
N ALA A 127 23.40 30.78 -4.41
CA ALA A 127 23.61 31.04 -2.98
C ALA A 127 22.49 30.44 -2.12
N ALA A 128 21.23 30.48 -2.58
CA ALA A 128 20.12 29.83 -1.88
C ALA A 128 20.23 28.30 -1.94
N GLY A 129 20.65 27.74 -3.08
CA GLY A 129 20.93 26.31 -3.24
C GLY A 129 22.02 25.82 -2.29
N ASN A 130 23.17 26.51 -2.28
CA ASN A 130 24.29 26.22 -1.38
C ASN A 130 23.88 26.37 0.10
N ALA A 131 23.11 27.41 0.44
CA ALA A 131 22.61 27.59 1.79
C ALA A 131 21.65 26.48 2.21
N ALA A 132 20.73 26.06 1.34
CA ALA A 132 19.86 24.91 1.59
C ALA A 132 20.68 23.64 1.79
N GLY A 133 21.70 23.40 0.96
CA GLY A 133 22.62 22.27 1.09
C GLY A 133 23.41 22.27 2.41
N ALA A 134 23.90 23.42 2.86
CA ALA A 134 24.54 23.54 4.19
C ALA A 134 23.56 23.21 5.32
N LEU A 135 22.31 23.65 5.20
CA LEU A 135 21.26 23.37 6.18
C LEU A 135 20.87 21.88 6.22
N VAL A 136 21.02 21.13 5.12
CA VAL A 136 20.82 19.66 5.11
C VAL A 136 21.73 19.01 6.16
N SER A 137 23.04 19.27 6.06
CA SER A 137 24.03 18.67 6.95
C SER A 137 23.87 19.19 8.39
N LEU A 138 23.67 20.50 8.56
CA LEU A 138 23.47 21.09 9.88
C LEU A 138 22.23 20.52 10.58
N ALA A 139 21.15 20.25 9.86
CA ALA A 139 19.91 19.70 10.42
C ALA A 139 20.04 18.25 10.93
N VAL A 140 21.14 17.53 10.64
CA VAL A 140 21.39 16.20 11.22
C VAL A 140 21.58 16.29 12.74
N ASN A 141 22.23 17.35 13.24
CA ASN A 141 22.44 17.59 14.67
C ASN A 141 21.14 18.07 15.36
N ALA A 142 20.80 17.49 16.53
CA ALA A 142 19.56 17.80 17.25
C ALA A 142 19.46 19.27 17.70
N ILE A 143 20.56 19.86 18.21
CA ILE A 143 20.60 21.25 18.66
C ILE A 143 20.39 22.19 17.46
N ASN A 144 21.05 21.90 16.35
CA ASN A 144 20.94 22.72 15.14
C ASN A 144 19.51 22.73 14.58
N LYS A 145 18.73 21.64 14.71
CA LYS A 145 17.31 21.64 14.29
C LYS A 145 16.50 22.73 14.99
N ASP A 146 16.74 22.93 16.28
CA ASP A 146 16.06 23.97 17.07
C ASP A 146 16.52 25.36 16.66
N VAL A 147 17.83 25.57 16.49
CA VAL A 147 18.40 26.85 16.05
C VAL A 147 17.92 27.23 14.64
N ILE A 148 17.84 26.28 13.71
CA ILE A 148 17.31 26.51 12.36
C ILE A 148 15.84 26.92 12.42
N ARG A 149 15.02 26.25 13.24
CA ARG A 149 13.62 26.63 13.45
C ARG A 149 13.52 28.05 14.04
N GLU A 150 14.28 28.35 15.08
CA GLU A 150 14.25 29.64 15.78
C GLU A 150 14.74 30.80 14.92
N ALA A 151 15.67 30.54 14.00
CA ALA A 151 16.08 31.48 12.96
C ALA A 151 15.02 31.69 11.86
N GLY A 152 13.89 30.96 11.90
CA GLY A 152 12.81 31.06 10.91
C GLY A 152 13.07 30.28 9.61
N GLY A 153 14.00 29.32 9.62
CA GLY A 153 14.46 28.62 8.40
C GLY A 153 13.43 27.73 7.71
N ILE A 154 12.39 27.28 8.41
CA ILE A 154 11.40 26.34 7.84
C ILE A 154 10.59 26.97 6.70
N ALA A 155 10.12 28.21 6.86
CA ALA A 155 9.27 28.84 5.84
C ALA A 155 9.99 29.12 4.51
N PRO A 156 11.23 29.65 4.48
CA PRO A 156 12.01 29.76 3.25
C PRO A 156 12.32 28.41 2.60
N LEU A 157 12.63 27.37 3.39
CA LEU A 157 12.82 26.02 2.84
C LEU A 157 11.54 25.50 2.17
N VAL A 158 10.37 25.72 2.79
CA VAL A 158 9.07 25.38 2.17
C VAL A 158 8.86 26.15 0.86
N ALA A 159 9.22 27.44 0.81
CA ALA A 159 9.09 28.24 -0.41
C ALA A 159 9.94 27.68 -1.57
N LEU A 160 11.15 27.19 -1.29
CA LEU A 160 12.05 26.60 -2.30
C LEU A 160 11.48 25.33 -2.94
N LEU A 161 10.62 24.56 -2.24
CA LEU A 161 9.94 23.39 -2.80
C LEU A 161 9.09 23.74 -4.04
N GLY A 162 8.62 24.98 -4.14
CA GLY A 162 7.80 25.46 -5.25
C GLY A 162 8.52 25.48 -6.60
N ALA A 163 9.85 25.33 -6.63
CA ALA A 163 10.62 25.24 -7.87
C ALA A 163 10.49 23.88 -8.59
N GLY A 164 9.90 22.87 -7.94
CA GLY A 164 9.66 21.57 -8.53
C GLY A 164 10.83 20.59 -8.40
N ALA A 165 10.59 19.33 -8.76
CA ALA A 165 11.49 18.22 -8.44
C ALA A 165 12.83 18.23 -9.19
N ASP A 166 12.91 18.94 -10.32
CA ASP A 166 14.14 19.09 -11.12
C ASP A 166 15.07 20.18 -10.55
N SER A 167 14.58 21.01 -9.61
CA SER A 167 15.39 22.04 -8.96
C SER A 167 16.27 21.45 -7.87
N GLU A 168 17.57 21.73 -7.97
CA GLU A 168 18.53 21.37 -6.94
C GLU A 168 18.21 22.01 -5.58
N ALA A 169 17.78 23.28 -5.58
CA ALA A 169 17.35 23.98 -4.38
C ALA A 169 16.12 23.33 -3.73
N ALA A 170 15.13 22.90 -4.54
CA ALA A 170 13.96 22.17 -4.02
C ALA A 170 14.35 20.81 -3.43
N ARG A 171 15.27 20.09 -4.07
CA ARG A 171 15.79 18.81 -3.58
C ARG A 171 16.52 18.98 -2.24
N TYR A 172 17.41 19.97 -2.12
CA TYR A 172 18.06 20.28 -0.84
C TYR A 172 17.07 20.74 0.22
N ALA A 173 16.09 21.55 -0.15
CA ALA A 173 15.04 21.97 0.78
C ALA A 173 14.23 20.78 1.31
N ALA A 174 13.82 19.85 0.44
CA ALA A 174 13.13 18.64 0.84
C ALA A 174 13.99 17.77 1.78
N CYS A 175 15.28 17.63 1.48
CA CYS A 175 16.22 16.89 2.33
C CYS A 175 16.41 17.55 3.71
N ALA A 176 16.58 18.87 3.75
CA ALA A 176 16.71 19.63 4.99
C ALA A 176 15.44 19.53 5.84
N LEU A 177 14.27 19.66 5.21
CA LEU A 177 12.97 19.48 5.87
C LEU A 177 12.79 18.05 6.39
N TRP A 178 13.31 17.03 5.69
CA TRP A 178 13.25 15.65 6.17
C TRP A 178 14.02 15.50 7.47
N ASN A 179 15.26 15.99 7.52
CA ASN A 179 16.06 16.02 8.74
C ASN A 179 15.36 16.83 9.86
N LEU A 180 14.84 18.01 9.55
CA LEU A 180 14.14 18.87 10.52
C LEU A 180 12.88 18.22 11.09
N SER A 181 12.11 17.50 10.27
CA SER A 181 10.81 16.90 10.64
C SER A 181 10.90 15.75 11.65
N VAL A 182 12.10 15.20 11.89
CA VAL A 182 12.32 14.24 12.98
C VAL A 182 11.99 14.86 14.34
N ASN A 183 12.27 16.16 14.53
CA ASN A 183 11.91 16.91 15.74
C ASN A 183 10.38 17.11 15.82
N ALA A 184 9.77 16.87 16.98
CA ALA A 184 8.31 16.93 17.16
C ALA A 184 7.73 18.33 16.88
N THR A 185 8.33 19.39 17.44
CA THR A 185 7.88 20.78 17.24
C THR A 185 7.97 21.20 15.78
N ASN A 186 9.04 20.78 15.09
CA ASN A 186 9.24 21.14 13.69
C ASN A 186 8.15 20.57 12.77
N LYS A 187 7.52 19.44 13.11
CA LYS A 187 6.43 18.87 12.30
C LYS A 187 5.28 19.85 12.16
N ASP A 188 4.86 20.47 13.26
CA ASP A 188 3.76 21.43 13.27
C ASP A 188 4.14 22.73 12.57
N VAL A 189 5.38 23.20 12.75
CA VAL A 189 5.87 24.41 12.06
C VAL A 189 5.96 24.20 10.54
N ILE A 190 6.33 23.01 10.07
CA ILE A 190 6.32 22.68 8.63
C ILE A 190 4.90 22.72 8.07
N ARG A 191 3.92 22.15 8.79
CA ARG A 191 2.49 22.24 8.42
C ARG A 191 2.03 23.70 8.38
N GLU A 192 2.33 24.47 9.41
CA GLU A 192 1.89 25.88 9.56
C GLU A 192 2.52 26.80 8.52
N ALA A 193 3.73 26.49 8.07
CA ALA A 193 4.38 27.15 6.94
C ALA A 193 3.76 26.78 5.58
N GLY A 194 2.76 25.89 5.53
CA GLY A 194 2.12 25.44 4.30
C GLY A 194 2.89 24.37 3.53
N GLY A 195 3.82 23.66 4.19
CA GLY A 195 4.75 22.73 3.52
C GLY A 195 4.11 21.48 2.91
N ILE A 196 2.93 21.06 3.39
CA ILE A 196 2.31 19.79 2.96
C ILE A 196 1.98 19.78 1.46
N ALA A 197 1.37 20.85 0.93
CA ALA A 197 0.94 20.87 -0.47
C ALA A 197 2.12 20.84 -1.47
N PRO A 198 3.20 21.63 -1.30
CA PRO A 198 4.41 21.49 -2.12
C PRO A 198 5.06 20.10 -2.02
N LEU A 199 5.14 19.52 -0.82
CA LEU A 199 5.68 18.16 -0.64
C LEU A 199 4.85 17.12 -1.41
N VAL A 200 3.52 17.21 -1.36
CA VAL A 200 2.63 16.35 -2.14
C VAL A 200 2.83 16.55 -3.64
N ALA A 201 3.01 17.79 -4.11
CA ALA A 201 3.26 18.07 -5.51
C ALA A 201 4.57 17.44 -6.01
N LEU A 202 5.63 17.46 -5.19
CA LEU A 202 6.91 16.84 -5.54
C LEU A 202 6.83 15.33 -5.72
N LEU A 203 5.90 14.63 -5.06
CA LEU A 203 5.70 13.18 -5.26
C LEU A 203 5.32 12.83 -6.71
N GLY A 204 4.76 13.79 -7.46
CA GLY A 204 4.37 13.61 -8.85
C GLY A 204 5.54 13.38 -9.82
N ALA A 205 6.79 13.63 -9.39
CA ALA A 205 7.98 13.34 -10.18
C ALA A 205 8.34 11.85 -10.26
N GLY A 206 7.68 11.00 -9.47
CA GLY A 206 7.90 9.56 -9.45
C GLY A 206 9.02 9.12 -8.52
N ALA A 207 9.13 7.80 -8.32
CA ALA A 207 9.95 7.21 -7.26
C ALA A 207 11.47 7.32 -7.46
N ASP A 208 11.92 7.55 -8.69
CA ASP A 208 13.36 7.72 -9.02
C ASP A 208 13.90 9.11 -8.66
N SER A 209 13.02 10.07 -8.39
CA SER A 209 13.42 11.42 -7.99
C SER A 209 13.84 11.47 -6.52
N GLU A 210 15.02 12.03 -6.26
CA GLU A 210 15.46 12.29 -4.88
C GLU A 210 14.50 13.23 -4.13
N ALA A 211 13.96 14.24 -4.82
CA ALA A 211 12.98 15.16 -4.23
C ALA A 211 11.70 14.42 -3.79
N THR A 212 11.24 13.44 -4.57
CA THR A 212 10.13 12.55 -4.19
C THR A 212 10.46 11.75 -2.94
N ARG A 213 11.63 11.10 -2.92
CA ARG A 213 12.07 10.26 -1.79
C ARG A 213 12.13 11.04 -0.48
N TYR A 214 12.73 12.23 -0.51
CA TYR A 214 12.78 13.13 0.64
C TYR A 214 11.39 13.64 1.02
N SER A 215 10.55 14.01 0.07
CA SER A 215 9.20 14.51 0.34
C SER A 215 8.31 13.43 0.98
N ALA A 216 8.39 12.18 0.51
CA ALA A 216 7.71 11.05 1.14
C ALA A 216 8.21 10.83 2.58
N GLY A 217 9.51 10.97 2.82
CA GLY A 217 10.11 10.89 4.17
C GLY A 217 9.64 12.00 5.11
N VAL A 218 9.51 13.24 4.60
CA VAL A 218 8.91 14.35 5.38
C VAL A 218 7.47 14.00 5.73
N LEU A 219 6.66 13.60 4.76
CA LEU A 219 5.24 13.25 4.98
C LEU A 219 5.08 12.09 5.96
N MET A 220 5.96 11.08 5.89
CA MET A 220 6.03 9.99 6.87
C MET A 220 6.26 10.54 8.28
N ASN A 221 7.22 11.45 8.48
CA ASN A 221 7.45 12.06 9.78
C ASN A 221 6.28 12.93 10.24
N LEU A 222 5.70 13.75 9.34
CA LEU A 222 4.58 14.63 9.67
C LEU A 222 3.34 13.83 10.09
N SER A 223 3.06 12.72 9.41
CA SER A 223 1.89 11.86 9.63
C SER A 223 1.83 11.17 11.00
N VAL A 224 2.87 11.24 11.82
CA VAL A 224 2.83 10.75 13.21
C VAL A 224 1.91 11.61 14.10
N ASN A 225 1.60 12.85 13.69
CA ASN A 225 0.69 13.75 14.41
C ASN A 225 -0.71 13.74 13.78
N ALA A 226 -1.75 13.49 14.58
CA ALA A 226 -3.14 13.43 14.10
C ALA A 226 -3.60 14.65 13.27
N THR A 227 -3.26 15.88 13.70
CA THR A 227 -3.61 17.10 12.95
C THR A 227 -2.95 17.15 11.56
N ASN A 228 -1.76 16.58 11.43
CA ASN A 228 -1.04 16.55 10.17
C ASN A 228 -1.59 15.45 9.25
N GLU A 229 -2.09 14.33 9.81
CA GLU A 229 -2.71 13.27 9.02
C GLU A 229 -3.88 13.79 8.18
N ASP A 230 -4.78 14.55 8.81
CA ASP A 230 -5.91 15.17 8.12
C ASP A 230 -5.45 16.17 7.07
N ALA A 231 -4.46 17.00 7.39
CA ALA A 231 -3.91 17.97 6.45
C ALA A 231 -3.24 17.31 5.22
N ILE A 232 -2.56 16.17 5.41
CA ILE A 232 -1.98 15.38 4.30
C ILE A 232 -3.09 14.80 3.41
N ARG A 233 -4.17 14.25 4.01
CA ARG A 233 -5.33 13.77 3.26
C ARG A 233 -5.98 14.91 2.47
N GLU A 234 -6.22 16.06 3.10
CA GLU A 234 -6.89 17.22 2.50
C GLU A 234 -6.06 17.86 1.38
N ALA A 235 -4.73 17.79 1.47
CA ALA A 235 -3.83 18.17 0.39
C ALA A 235 -3.78 17.16 -0.78
N GLY A 236 -4.52 16.04 -0.69
CA GLY A 236 -4.55 15.00 -1.72
C GLY A 236 -3.35 14.06 -1.69
N GLY A 237 -2.61 13.96 -0.58
CA GLY A 237 -1.36 13.21 -0.49
C GLY A 237 -1.50 11.68 -0.59
N ILE A 238 -2.67 11.12 -0.27
CA ILE A 238 -2.87 9.65 -0.23
C ILE A 238 -2.65 9.00 -1.60
N ALA A 239 -3.21 9.54 -2.68
CA ALA A 239 -3.12 8.92 -3.99
C ALA A 239 -1.68 8.89 -4.54
N PRO A 240 -0.90 9.99 -4.51
CA PRO A 240 0.52 9.94 -4.86
C PRO A 240 1.34 8.96 -4.02
N LEU A 241 1.10 8.90 -2.69
CA LEU A 241 1.79 7.93 -1.83
C LEU A 241 1.47 6.48 -2.25
N VAL A 242 0.21 6.18 -2.59
CA VAL A 242 -0.18 4.87 -3.11
C VAL A 242 0.52 4.54 -4.43
N VAL A 243 0.65 5.52 -5.34
CA VAL A 243 1.37 5.34 -6.61
C VAL A 243 2.84 4.97 -6.37
N LEU A 244 3.50 5.59 -5.39
CA LEU A 244 4.91 5.31 -5.08
C LEU A 244 5.16 3.88 -4.58
N LEU A 245 4.17 3.23 -3.95
CA LEU A 245 4.29 1.82 -3.55
C LEU A 245 4.57 0.89 -4.74
N GLY A 246 4.15 1.30 -5.95
CA GLY A 246 4.38 0.54 -7.18
C GLY A 246 5.85 0.43 -7.59
N ALA A 247 6.75 1.24 -7.01
CA ALA A 247 8.19 1.13 -7.25
C ALA A 247 8.83 -0.11 -6.59
N GLY A 248 8.10 -0.80 -5.70
CA GLY A 248 8.56 -2.03 -5.06
C GLY A 248 9.40 -1.78 -3.80
N ALA A 249 9.72 -2.87 -3.10
CA ALA A 249 10.28 -2.81 -1.75
C ALA A 249 11.74 -2.34 -1.66
N ASP A 250 12.47 -2.35 -2.79
CA ASP A 250 13.85 -1.86 -2.87
C ASP A 250 13.90 -0.32 -3.01
N SER A 251 12.77 0.32 -3.32
CA SER A 251 12.68 1.77 -3.40
C SER A 251 12.48 2.38 -2.01
N GLU A 252 13.43 3.20 -1.58
CA GLU A 252 13.30 3.99 -0.35
C GLU A 252 12.09 4.93 -0.39
N ALA A 253 11.74 5.46 -1.58
CA ALA A 253 10.52 6.26 -1.75
C ALA A 253 9.25 5.44 -1.48
N ALA A 254 9.19 4.18 -1.91
CA ALA A 254 8.09 3.27 -1.60
C ALA A 254 8.05 2.91 -0.10
N GLY A 255 9.21 2.68 0.52
CA GLY A 255 9.32 2.44 1.97
C GLY A 255 8.81 3.60 2.81
N ASN A 256 9.23 4.83 2.47
CA ASN A 256 8.74 6.07 3.08
C ASN A 256 7.23 6.25 2.84
N ALA A 257 6.75 5.97 1.63
CA ALA A 257 5.33 6.06 1.32
C ALA A 257 4.49 5.04 2.11
N ALA A 258 4.96 3.80 2.25
CA ALA A 258 4.33 2.78 3.08
C ALA A 258 4.30 3.21 4.56
N GLY A 259 5.37 3.82 5.06
CA GLY A 259 5.44 4.36 6.42
C GLY A 259 4.46 5.51 6.66
N ALA A 260 4.36 6.44 5.71
CA ALA A 260 3.36 7.50 5.75
C ALA A 260 1.93 6.94 5.75
N LEU A 261 1.63 5.98 4.87
CA LEU A 261 0.32 5.33 4.80
C LEU A 261 0.01 4.51 6.06
N MET A 262 1.03 3.92 6.70
CA MET A 262 0.87 3.23 7.98
C MET A 262 0.36 4.17 9.07
N ASN A 263 0.99 5.34 9.22
CA ASN A 263 0.58 6.34 10.20
C ASN A 263 -0.79 6.92 9.85
N LEU A 264 -1.00 7.32 8.59
CA LEU A 264 -2.29 7.84 8.11
C LEU A 264 -3.43 6.85 8.35
N ALA A 265 -3.18 5.54 8.23
CA ALA A 265 -4.16 4.51 8.45
C ALA A 265 -4.59 4.36 9.92
N ASP A 266 -4.02 5.07 10.90
CA ASP A 266 -4.55 5.03 12.27
C ASP A 266 -5.92 5.76 12.37
N ASN A 267 -6.10 6.83 11.60
CA ASN A 267 -7.35 7.59 11.49
C ASN A 267 -8.40 6.90 10.61
N SER A 268 -9.63 6.78 11.11
CA SER A 268 -10.73 6.06 10.43
C SER A 268 -11.10 6.63 9.06
N THR A 269 -11.10 7.96 8.89
CA THR A 269 -11.42 8.61 7.60
C THR A 269 -10.36 8.30 6.56
N ASN A 270 -9.10 8.27 6.98
CA ASN A 270 -7.97 7.97 6.12
C ASN A 270 -7.96 6.49 5.69
N LYS A 271 -8.43 5.56 6.55
CA LYS A 271 -8.53 4.13 6.20
C LYS A 271 -9.35 3.90 4.94
N ASP A 272 -10.51 4.55 4.82
CA ASP A 272 -11.35 4.43 3.63
C ASP A 272 -10.73 5.15 2.43
N ALA A 273 -10.14 6.33 2.62
CA ALA A 273 -9.46 7.04 1.54
C ALA A 273 -8.27 6.25 0.95
N ILE A 274 -7.49 5.55 1.78
CA ILE A 274 -6.41 4.67 1.33
C ILE A 274 -6.96 3.48 0.53
N ARG A 275 -8.07 2.87 0.97
CA ARG A 275 -8.74 1.80 0.22
C ARG A 275 -9.24 2.30 -1.13
N GLU A 276 -9.92 3.44 -1.15
CA GLU A 276 -10.51 4.03 -2.37
C GLU A 276 -9.45 4.50 -3.37
N ALA A 277 -8.28 4.93 -2.89
CA ALA A 277 -7.11 5.19 -3.72
C ALA A 277 -6.44 3.90 -4.27
N GLY A 278 -6.92 2.72 -3.89
CA GLY A 278 -6.38 1.43 -4.34
C GLY A 278 -5.13 0.97 -3.59
N GLY A 279 -4.86 1.51 -2.40
CA GLY A 279 -3.61 1.25 -1.66
C GLY A 279 -3.41 -0.18 -1.15
N ILE A 280 -4.49 -0.97 -1.00
CA ILE A 280 -4.40 -2.32 -0.42
C ILE A 280 -3.53 -3.26 -1.28
N ALA A 281 -3.73 -3.28 -2.59
CA ALA A 281 -3.02 -4.24 -3.45
C ALA A 281 -1.50 -3.97 -3.51
N PRO A 282 -1.01 -2.73 -3.71
CA PRO A 282 0.42 -2.43 -3.62
C PRO A 282 1.02 -2.71 -2.23
N LEU A 283 0.30 -2.40 -1.14
CA LEU A 283 0.76 -2.73 0.22
C LEU A 283 0.92 -4.25 0.41
N VAL A 284 -0.01 -5.06 -0.09
CA VAL A 284 0.11 -6.51 -0.05
C VAL A 284 1.29 -6.99 -0.90
N ALA A 285 1.53 -6.39 -2.07
CA ALA A 285 2.66 -6.75 -2.92
C ALA A 285 4.01 -6.51 -2.21
N LEU A 286 4.15 -5.42 -1.45
CA LEU A 286 5.36 -5.11 -0.68
C LEU A 286 5.69 -6.16 0.39
N LEU A 287 4.69 -6.87 0.94
CA LEU A 287 4.93 -7.96 1.90
C LEU A 287 5.80 -9.08 1.31
N GLY A 288 5.84 -9.20 -0.03
CA GLY A 288 6.62 -10.23 -0.74
C GLY A 288 8.13 -10.11 -0.54
N ALA A 289 8.63 -8.95 -0.13
CA ALA A 289 10.05 -8.73 0.15
C ALA A 289 10.53 -9.37 1.47
N GLY A 290 9.61 -9.83 2.31
CA GLY A 290 9.92 -10.52 3.57
C GLY A 290 10.17 -9.58 4.76
N ALA A 291 10.30 -10.17 5.95
CA ALA A 291 10.29 -9.44 7.23
C ALA A 291 11.47 -8.48 7.43
N ASP A 292 12.59 -8.71 6.75
CA ASP A 292 13.80 -7.88 6.88
C ASP A 292 13.72 -6.59 6.06
N SER A 293 12.75 -6.47 5.15
CA SER A 293 12.51 -5.25 4.38
C SER A 293 11.74 -4.23 5.23
N GLU A 294 12.30 -3.03 5.37
CA GLU A 294 11.62 -1.91 6.02
C GLU A 294 10.30 -1.56 5.31
N ALA A 295 10.28 -1.56 3.97
CA ALA A 295 9.07 -1.32 3.19
C ALA A 295 7.99 -2.37 3.46
N ALA A 296 8.36 -3.65 3.57
CA ALA A 296 7.43 -4.73 3.94
C ALA A 296 6.92 -4.58 5.38
N GLY A 297 7.80 -4.20 6.32
CA GLY A 297 7.43 -3.90 7.71
C GLY A 297 6.41 -2.77 7.82
N ASN A 298 6.65 -1.66 7.13
CA ASN A 298 5.74 -0.51 7.04
C ASN A 298 4.42 -0.91 6.38
N ALA A 299 4.47 -1.67 5.28
CA ALA A 299 3.27 -2.14 4.59
C ALA A 299 2.43 -3.08 5.48
N ALA A 300 3.07 -3.96 6.26
CA ALA A 300 2.39 -4.82 7.21
C ALA A 300 1.71 -4.01 8.33
N GLY A 301 2.37 -2.95 8.81
CA GLY A 301 1.79 -2.01 9.78
C GLY A 301 0.57 -1.28 9.21
N ALA A 302 0.67 -0.77 7.98
CA ALA A 302 -0.46 -0.13 7.29
C ALA A 302 -1.65 -1.07 7.15
N LEU A 303 -1.42 -2.30 6.67
CA LEU A 303 -2.48 -3.31 6.54
C LEU A 303 -3.08 -3.70 7.90
N MET A 304 -2.28 -3.73 8.98
CA MET A 304 -2.82 -3.96 10.32
C MET A 304 -3.80 -2.86 10.73
N ASN A 305 -3.44 -1.59 10.53
CA ASN A 305 -4.29 -0.45 10.88
C ASN A 305 -5.55 -0.39 10.00
N LEU A 306 -5.41 -0.66 8.70
CA LEU A 306 -6.53 -0.74 7.75
C LEU A 306 -7.51 -1.85 8.13
N ALA A 307 -7.03 -3.00 8.61
CA ALA A 307 -7.84 -4.14 9.04
C ALA A 307 -8.64 -3.91 10.34
N ASP A 308 -8.58 -2.73 10.96
CA ASP A 308 -9.53 -2.35 12.02
C ASP A 308 -10.87 -1.84 11.46
N ASN A 309 -10.99 -1.64 10.15
CA ASN A 309 -12.24 -1.28 9.48
C ASN A 309 -12.80 -2.49 8.72
N ALA A 310 -14.04 -2.88 9.04
CA ALA A 310 -14.70 -4.05 8.45
C ALA A 310 -14.81 -3.98 6.91
N THR A 311 -14.94 -2.78 6.33
CA THR A 311 -14.98 -2.60 4.85
C THR A 311 -13.64 -2.93 4.19
N ASN A 312 -12.54 -2.78 4.92
CA ASN A 312 -11.19 -3.05 4.43
C ASN A 312 -10.77 -4.51 4.64
N GLU A 313 -11.30 -5.19 5.65
CA GLU A 313 -10.97 -6.58 6.00
C GLU A 313 -11.06 -7.52 4.78
N ASP A 314 -12.20 -7.50 4.08
CA ASP A 314 -12.44 -8.39 2.94
C ASP A 314 -11.52 -8.07 1.75
N ALA A 315 -11.23 -6.79 1.52
CA ALA A 315 -10.32 -6.36 0.46
C ALA A 315 -8.86 -6.77 0.75
N ILE A 316 -8.44 -6.71 2.02
CA ILE A 316 -7.11 -7.17 2.44
C ILE A 316 -7.00 -8.69 2.29
N LEU A 317 -8.01 -9.45 2.72
CA LEU A 317 -8.03 -10.90 2.57
C LEU A 317 -7.98 -11.33 1.11
N GLU A 318 -8.77 -10.69 0.23
CA GLU A 318 -8.72 -10.97 -1.21
C GLU A 318 -7.35 -10.60 -1.80
N GLY A 319 -6.78 -9.46 -1.41
CA GLY A 319 -5.45 -9.03 -1.84
C GLY A 319 -4.37 -10.07 -1.50
N VAL A 320 -4.34 -10.53 -0.25
CA VAL A 320 -3.38 -11.55 0.22
C VAL A 320 -3.59 -12.87 -0.53
N ALA A 321 -4.84 -13.29 -0.73
CA ALA A 321 -5.15 -14.53 -1.44
C ALA A 321 -4.77 -14.48 -2.93
N CYS A 322 -4.99 -13.35 -3.60
CA CYS A 322 -4.66 -13.18 -5.01
C CYS A 322 -3.15 -13.04 -5.26
N ALA A 323 -2.43 -12.34 -4.37
CA ALA A 323 -1.00 -12.11 -4.54
C ALA A 323 -0.16 -13.37 -4.28
N GLY A 324 -0.69 -14.37 -3.57
CA GLY A 324 0.05 -15.56 -3.16
C GLY A 324 1.22 -15.25 -2.21
N VAL A 325 1.23 -14.06 -1.62
CA VAL A 325 2.26 -13.59 -0.71
C VAL A 325 1.97 -14.12 0.69
N SER A 326 2.95 -14.79 1.28
CA SER A 326 2.80 -15.31 2.63
C SER A 326 2.92 -14.18 3.65
N ALA A 327 1.79 -13.79 4.25
CA ALA A 327 1.79 -12.87 5.40
C ALA A 327 2.48 -13.47 6.65
N ALA A 328 2.88 -14.75 6.63
CA ALA A 328 3.47 -15.44 7.77
C ALA A 328 4.78 -14.80 8.28
N PHE A 329 5.51 -14.10 7.41
CA PHE A 329 6.69 -13.34 7.79
C PHE A 329 6.37 -12.20 8.77
N HIS A 330 5.13 -11.70 8.78
CA HIS A 330 4.65 -10.66 9.68
C HIS A 330 3.63 -11.22 10.69
N THR A 331 4.12 -11.87 11.75
CA THR A 331 3.33 -12.66 12.71
C THR A 331 2.15 -11.92 13.35
N ARG A 332 2.24 -10.60 13.55
CA ARG A 332 1.12 -9.81 14.11
C ARG A 332 -0.01 -9.64 13.11
N LEU A 333 0.31 -9.25 11.88
CA LEU A 333 -0.65 -9.12 10.79
C LEU A 333 -1.29 -10.47 10.48
N HIS A 334 -0.47 -11.51 10.34
CA HIS A 334 -0.93 -12.86 10.04
C HIS A 334 -1.99 -13.34 11.05
N ARG A 335 -1.72 -13.25 12.37
CA ARG A 335 -2.69 -13.64 13.41
C ARG A 335 -3.97 -12.81 13.39
N LYS A 336 -3.90 -11.53 13.01
CA LYS A 336 -5.10 -10.70 12.88
C LYS A 336 -5.96 -11.17 11.71
N LEU A 337 -5.35 -11.35 10.55
CA LEU A 337 -6.03 -11.84 9.34
C LEU A 337 -6.56 -13.26 9.53
N GLU A 338 -5.83 -14.13 10.24
CA GLU A 338 -6.26 -15.49 10.60
C GLU A 338 -7.57 -15.49 11.38
N ARG A 339 -7.68 -14.62 12.40
CA ARG A 339 -8.90 -14.47 13.20
C ARG A 339 -10.07 -13.95 12.36
N ILE A 340 -9.83 -12.95 11.51
CA ILE A 340 -10.84 -12.38 10.62
C ILE A 340 -11.31 -13.44 9.63
N SER A 341 -10.39 -14.12 8.94
CA SER A 341 -10.69 -15.17 7.96
C SER A 341 -11.42 -16.35 8.59
N THR A 342 -11.05 -16.75 9.81
CA THR A 342 -11.75 -17.82 10.55
C THR A 342 -13.19 -17.41 10.86
N SER A 343 -13.39 -16.17 11.33
CA SER A 343 -14.74 -15.65 11.61
C SER A 343 -15.60 -15.58 10.34
N ARG A 344 -15.03 -15.13 9.21
CA ARG A 344 -15.71 -15.08 7.91
C ARG A 344 -16.07 -16.47 7.39
N LEU A 345 -15.18 -17.45 7.58
CA LEU A 345 -15.42 -18.83 7.20
C LEU A 345 -16.57 -19.46 7.99
N ILE A 346 -16.57 -19.30 9.31
CA ILE A 346 -17.67 -19.79 10.18
C ILE A 346 -19.00 -19.15 9.78
N ALA A 347 -19.01 -17.84 9.50
CA ALA A 347 -20.21 -17.14 9.05
C ALA A 347 -20.70 -17.64 7.68
N ALA A 348 -19.77 -17.93 6.75
CA ALA A 348 -20.10 -18.48 5.43
C ALA A 348 -20.60 -19.93 5.50
N GLU A 349 -20.05 -20.75 6.40
CA GLU A 349 -20.50 -22.13 6.66
C GLU A 349 -21.95 -22.18 7.20
N ALA A 350 -22.35 -21.17 7.98
CA ALA A 350 -23.69 -21.05 8.52
C ALA A 350 -24.74 -20.61 7.48
N GLY A 351 -24.30 -20.09 6.33
CA GLY A 351 -25.17 -19.69 5.22
C GLY A 351 -25.13 -20.69 4.05
N ASP A 352 -26.00 -20.46 3.06
CA ASP A 352 -26.04 -21.24 1.82
C ASP A 352 -25.47 -20.47 0.61
N ASN A 353 -24.67 -19.42 0.86
CA ASN A 353 -24.08 -18.58 -0.19
C ASN A 353 -22.77 -19.19 -0.71
N VAL A 354 -22.87 -19.97 -1.80
CA VAL A 354 -21.74 -20.64 -2.47
C VAL A 354 -20.58 -19.68 -2.76
N PRO A 355 -20.77 -18.53 -3.45
CA PRO A 355 -19.67 -17.58 -3.70
C PRO A 355 -18.99 -17.08 -2.43
N ALA A 356 -19.72 -16.87 -1.33
CA ALA A 356 -19.14 -16.43 -0.07
C ALA A 356 -18.29 -17.53 0.58
N LEU A 357 -18.77 -18.78 0.55
CA LEU A 357 -18.05 -19.93 1.10
C LEU A 357 -16.78 -20.24 0.28
N GLU A 358 -16.86 -20.18 -1.05
CA GLU A 358 -15.69 -20.32 -1.93
C GLU A 358 -14.63 -19.24 -1.65
N ARG A 359 -15.05 -17.98 -1.51
CA ARG A 359 -14.14 -16.89 -1.12
C ARG A 359 -13.47 -17.16 0.23
N ALA A 360 -14.26 -17.51 1.24
CA ALA A 360 -13.72 -17.75 2.58
C ALA A 360 -12.73 -18.93 2.63
N ILE A 361 -12.98 -20.01 1.87
CA ILE A 361 -12.05 -21.13 1.72
C ILE A 361 -10.75 -20.66 1.04
N ARG A 362 -10.84 -19.86 -0.04
CA ARG A 362 -9.65 -19.29 -0.70
C ARG A 362 -8.82 -18.44 0.25
N HIS A 363 -9.44 -17.55 1.01
CA HIS A 363 -8.76 -16.74 2.03
C HIS A 363 -8.11 -17.60 3.10
N GLY A 364 -8.82 -18.62 3.58
CA GLY A 364 -8.31 -19.53 4.59
C GLY A 364 -7.10 -20.36 4.10
N ASN A 365 -7.11 -20.79 2.84
CA ASN A 365 -5.96 -21.45 2.23
C ASN A 365 -4.75 -20.52 2.14
N ALA A 366 -4.94 -19.26 1.72
CA ALA A 366 -3.86 -18.28 1.62
C ALA A 366 -3.20 -17.98 2.98
N LEU A 367 -3.97 -18.07 4.06
CA LEU A 367 -3.51 -17.86 5.44
C LEU A 367 -3.10 -19.16 6.14
N SER A 368 -3.04 -20.30 5.45
CA SER A 368 -2.70 -21.59 6.04
C SER A 368 -3.52 -21.94 7.29
N LEU A 369 -4.85 -21.71 7.26
CA LEU A 369 -5.74 -22.08 8.36
C LEU A 369 -5.67 -23.60 8.67
N PRO A 370 -6.06 -24.03 9.89
CA PRO A 370 -6.05 -25.44 10.25
C PRO A 370 -6.81 -26.33 9.26
N ALA A 371 -6.19 -27.44 8.85
CA ALA A 371 -6.70 -28.33 7.80
C ALA A 371 -8.12 -28.85 8.09
N ASP A 372 -8.45 -29.14 9.35
CA ASP A 372 -9.79 -29.57 9.75
C ASP A 372 -10.85 -28.50 9.51
N THR A 373 -10.51 -27.23 9.69
CA THR A 373 -11.44 -26.11 9.43
C THR A 373 -11.72 -26.02 7.94
N LEU A 374 -10.67 -26.05 7.10
CA LEU A 374 -10.82 -25.98 5.64
C LEU A 374 -11.53 -27.20 5.05
N ARG A 375 -11.28 -28.39 5.62
CA ARG A 375 -11.97 -29.63 5.22
C ARG A 375 -13.46 -29.54 5.49
N ARG A 376 -13.88 -29.11 6.68
CA ARG A 376 -15.31 -28.93 7.01
C ARG A 376 -16.00 -27.95 6.07
N ALA A 377 -15.39 -26.80 5.81
CA ALA A 377 -15.93 -25.83 4.86
C ALA A 377 -16.05 -26.40 3.44
N SER A 378 -15.07 -27.17 2.99
CA SER A 378 -15.06 -27.81 1.67
C SER A 378 -16.13 -28.90 1.55
N GLU A 379 -16.33 -29.69 2.60
CA GLU A 379 -17.43 -30.65 2.69
C GLU A 379 -18.78 -29.94 2.61
N ARG A 380 -18.97 -28.84 3.35
CA ARG A 380 -20.19 -28.02 3.29
C ARG A 380 -20.44 -27.44 1.90
N LEU A 381 -19.40 -26.96 1.23
CA LEU A 381 -19.50 -26.46 -0.15
C LEU A 381 -19.93 -27.57 -1.13
N ALA A 382 -19.39 -28.78 -0.96
CA ALA A 382 -19.77 -29.94 -1.77
C ALA A 382 -21.23 -30.37 -1.53
N GLU A 383 -21.72 -30.30 -0.29
CA GLU A 383 -23.12 -30.54 0.05
C GLU A 383 -24.05 -29.56 -0.68
N ILE A 384 -23.80 -28.24 -0.55
CA ILE A 384 -24.65 -27.20 -1.16
C ILE A 384 -24.66 -27.34 -2.69
N ASN A 385 -23.49 -27.55 -3.31
CA ASN A 385 -23.39 -27.76 -4.75
C ASN A 385 -24.07 -29.06 -5.21
N GLY A 386 -24.00 -30.12 -4.40
CA GLY A 386 -24.69 -31.38 -4.66
C GLY A 386 -26.22 -31.24 -4.62
N GLU A 387 -26.74 -30.54 -3.61
CA GLU A 387 -28.17 -30.24 -3.49
C GLU A 387 -28.68 -29.38 -4.66
N ALA A 388 -27.93 -28.34 -5.04
CA ALA A 388 -28.25 -27.48 -6.18
C ALA A 388 -28.23 -28.25 -7.51
N ALA A 389 -27.23 -29.11 -7.72
CA ALA A 389 -27.12 -29.95 -8.91
C ALA A 389 -28.28 -30.94 -9.01
N LEU A 390 -28.66 -31.58 -7.90
CA LEU A 390 -29.81 -32.47 -7.83
C LEU A 390 -31.11 -31.73 -8.15
N GLN A 391 -31.29 -30.53 -7.61
CA GLN A 391 -32.47 -29.71 -7.87
C GLN A 391 -32.55 -29.29 -9.35
N ALA A 392 -31.47 -28.76 -9.93
CA ALA A 392 -31.42 -28.40 -11.35
C ALA A 392 -31.67 -29.62 -12.25
N ARG A 393 -31.16 -30.80 -11.86
CA ARG A 393 -31.42 -32.05 -12.58
C ARG A 393 -32.89 -32.42 -12.55
N ARG A 394 -33.56 -32.32 -11.39
CA ARG A 394 -35.01 -32.56 -11.27
C ARG A 394 -35.82 -31.61 -12.16
N GLU A 395 -35.47 -30.33 -12.18
CA GLU A 395 -36.14 -29.34 -13.03
C GLU A 395 -35.98 -29.64 -14.52
N SER A 396 -34.77 -29.99 -14.96
CA SER A 396 -34.51 -30.35 -16.36
C SER A 396 -35.29 -31.58 -16.84
N LEU A 397 -35.60 -32.48 -15.90
CA LEU A 397 -36.39 -33.69 -16.13
C LEU A 397 -37.91 -33.47 -15.92
N GLY A 398 -38.35 -32.24 -15.60
CA GLY A 398 -39.75 -31.94 -15.33
C GLY A 398 -40.30 -32.54 -14.03
N LEU A 399 -39.44 -32.96 -13.10
CA LEU A 399 -39.79 -33.67 -11.87
C LEU A 399 -40.13 -32.73 -10.69
N GLY A 400 -40.18 -31.42 -10.93
CA GLY A 400 -40.48 -30.41 -9.91
C GLY A 400 -41.92 -30.46 -9.37
N ALA A 401 -42.85 -31.07 -10.12
CA ALA A 401 -44.29 -31.11 -9.79
C ALA A 401 -44.84 -32.52 -9.54
N LEU A 402 -43.97 -33.53 -9.37
CA LEU A 402 -44.44 -34.89 -9.08
C LEU A 402 -45.00 -34.96 -7.65
N PRO A 403 -46.22 -35.48 -7.46
CA PRO A 403 -46.82 -35.59 -6.14
C PRO A 403 -45.98 -36.55 -5.26
N LEU A 404 -45.48 -36.02 -4.15
CA LEU A 404 -44.78 -36.81 -3.14
C LEU A 404 -45.78 -37.70 -2.39
N PRO A 405 -45.42 -38.94 -2.03
CA PRO A 405 -46.21 -39.74 -1.10
C PRO A 405 -46.52 -38.96 0.18
N ASN A 406 -47.77 -39.00 0.64
CA ASN A 406 -48.23 -38.24 1.82
C ASN A 406 -47.39 -38.48 3.07
N GLU A 407 -46.77 -39.67 3.20
CA GLU A 407 -45.88 -40.03 4.31
C GLU A 407 -44.54 -39.24 4.33
N PHE A 408 -44.15 -38.62 3.21
CA PHE A 408 -42.93 -37.80 3.10
C PHE A 408 -43.21 -36.30 3.29
N VAL A 409 -44.49 -35.91 3.34
CA VAL A 409 -44.94 -34.54 3.45
C VAL A 409 -45.18 -34.20 4.92
N CYS A 410 -44.64 -33.07 5.37
CA CYS A 410 -44.88 -32.57 6.71
C CYS A 410 -46.33 -32.08 6.82
N PRO A 411 -47.10 -32.53 7.83
CA PRO A 411 -48.48 -32.08 8.04
C PRO A 411 -48.64 -30.58 8.34
N ILE A 412 -47.56 -29.91 8.79
CA ILE A 412 -47.58 -28.49 9.16
C ILE A 412 -47.19 -27.61 7.96
N THR A 413 -46.08 -27.92 7.31
CA THR A 413 -45.57 -27.08 6.20
C THR A 413 -46.20 -27.44 4.85
N CYS A 414 -46.85 -28.61 4.75
CA CYS A 414 -47.33 -29.19 3.50
C CYS A 414 -46.23 -29.35 2.44
N GLU A 415 -44.97 -29.39 2.86
CA GLU A 415 -43.79 -29.60 2.01
C GLU A 415 -43.07 -30.90 2.38
N LYS A 416 -42.15 -31.34 1.53
CA LYS A 416 -41.26 -32.48 1.81
C LYS A 416 -40.50 -32.28 3.12
N MET A 417 -40.52 -33.26 4.02
CA MET A 417 -39.69 -33.23 5.22
C MET A 417 -38.20 -33.36 4.86
N LYS A 418 -37.38 -32.40 5.31
CA LYS A 418 -35.91 -32.40 5.22
C LYS A 418 -35.28 -32.99 6.49
N ASP A 419 -35.84 -32.69 7.66
CA ASP A 419 -35.42 -33.25 8.95
C ASP A 419 -36.61 -33.83 9.74
N PRO A 420 -37.08 -35.04 9.37
CA PRO A 420 -38.26 -35.64 9.98
C PRO A 420 -37.99 -36.06 11.45
N VAL A 421 -38.85 -35.58 12.35
CA VAL A 421 -38.86 -35.94 13.78
C VAL A 421 -40.21 -36.51 14.18
N VAL A 422 -40.20 -37.48 15.08
CA VAL A 422 -41.40 -38.07 15.69
C VAL A 422 -41.69 -37.33 16.99
N ALA A 423 -42.91 -36.83 17.13
CA ALA A 423 -43.41 -36.26 18.39
C ALA A 423 -44.10 -37.33 19.25
N SER A 424 -44.51 -36.97 20.47
CA SER A 424 -45.15 -37.89 21.43
C SER A 424 -46.48 -38.49 20.96
N ASP A 425 -47.11 -37.88 19.95
CA ASP A 425 -48.31 -38.40 19.28
C ASP A 425 -48.01 -39.51 18.25
N GLY A 426 -46.74 -39.87 18.07
CA GLY A 426 -46.29 -40.90 17.13
C GLY A 426 -46.23 -40.43 15.67
N ASN A 427 -46.57 -39.17 15.38
CA ASN A 427 -46.54 -38.63 14.02
C ASN A 427 -45.19 -37.97 13.70
N SER A 428 -44.83 -37.97 12.42
CA SER A 428 -43.61 -37.34 11.92
C SER A 428 -43.88 -35.94 11.38
N TYR A 429 -43.01 -35.00 11.74
CA TYR A 429 -43.07 -33.60 11.34
C TYR A 429 -41.68 -33.11 10.93
N GLU A 430 -41.63 -32.00 10.20
CA GLU A 430 -40.39 -31.24 10.02
C GLU A 430 -39.94 -30.63 11.36
N ARG A 431 -38.67 -30.78 11.74
CA ARG A 431 -38.15 -30.34 13.04
C ARG A 431 -38.42 -28.87 13.29
N SER A 432 -38.10 -28.01 12.33
CA SER A 432 -38.28 -26.57 12.46
C SER A 432 -39.75 -26.19 12.68
N ALA A 433 -40.66 -26.89 12.01
CA ALA A 433 -42.09 -26.64 12.09
C ALA A 433 -42.69 -27.08 13.43
N ILE A 434 -42.43 -28.30 13.89
CA ILE A 434 -42.99 -28.79 15.16
C ILE A 434 -42.38 -28.08 16.37
N ALA A 435 -41.13 -27.61 16.27
CA ALA A 435 -40.50 -26.80 17.32
C ALA A 435 -41.28 -25.52 17.62
N THR A 436 -41.88 -24.88 16.60
CA THR A 436 -42.75 -23.70 16.80
C THR A 436 -44.02 -24.04 17.58
N VAL A 437 -44.58 -25.23 17.36
CA VAL A 437 -45.78 -25.72 18.07
C VAL A 437 -45.43 -26.03 19.53
N LEU A 438 -44.27 -26.65 19.78
CA LEU A 438 -43.78 -26.97 21.13
C LEU A 438 -43.42 -25.73 21.96
N ALA A 439 -43.10 -24.61 21.31
CA ALA A 439 -42.81 -23.33 21.96
C ALA A 439 -44.08 -22.61 22.49
N THR A 440 -45.27 -23.08 22.13
CA THR A 440 -46.53 -22.49 22.63
C THR A 440 -46.80 -22.88 24.09
N ARG A 441 -47.63 -22.09 24.79
CA ARG A 441 -47.92 -22.30 26.23
C ARG A 441 -48.61 -23.64 26.53
N HIS A 442 -49.34 -24.19 25.56
CA HIS A 442 -50.04 -25.47 25.65
C HIS A 442 -49.88 -26.23 24.34
N PRO A 443 -48.72 -26.87 24.11
CA PRO A 443 -48.42 -27.50 22.83
C PRO A 443 -49.36 -28.68 22.60
N ARG A 444 -50.02 -28.67 21.44
CA ARG A 444 -50.95 -29.72 21.02
C ARG A 444 -50.56 -30.26 19.65
N SER A 445 -50.83 -31.53 19.42
CA SER A 445 -50.58 -32.19 18.14
C SER A 445 -51.37 -31.48 17.03
N PRO A 446 -50.71 -31.08 15.93
CA PRO A 446 -51.39 -30.56 14.75
C PRO A 446 -52.39 -31.55 14.13
N LEU A 447 -52.18 -32.86 14.33
CA LEU A 447 -53.02 -33.92 13.76
C LEU A 447 -54.06 -34.44 14.75
N THR A 448 -53.65 -34.82 15.97
CA THR A 448 -54.54 -35.48 16.95
C THR A 448 -55.18 -34.50 17.93
N ARG A 449 -54.67 -33.27 18.01
CA ARG A 449 -55.06 -32.23 18.99
C ARG A 449 -54.82 -32.59 20.45
N GLU A 450 -54.10 -33.69 20.71
CA GLU A 450 -53.71 -34.12 22.06
C GLU A 450 -52.51 -33.30 22.57
N PRO A 451 -52.32 -33.21 23.91
CA PRO A 451 -51.15 -32.54 24.48
C PRO A 451 -49.84 -33.19 24.02
N LEU A 452 -48.89 -32.40 23.55
CA LEU A 452 -47.56 -32.88 23.17
C LEU A 452 -46.57 -32.72 24.31
N GLU A 453 -45.76 -33.75 24.53
CA GLU A 453 -44.52 -33.66 25.30
C GLU A 453 -43.45 -32.87 24.52
N GLN A 454 -42.49 -32.30 25.25
CA GLN A 454 -41.37 -31.52 24.68
C GLN A 454 -40.35 -32.39 23.91
N THR A 455 -40.37 -33.71 24.12
CA THR A 455 -39.36 -34.61 23.56
C THR A 455 -39.64 -34.93 22.10
N LEU A 456 -38.65 -34.73 21.24
CA LEU A 456 -38.67 -35.08 19.82
C LEU A 456 -37.62 -36.14 19.50
N PHE A 457 -37.99 -37.18 18.77
CA PHE A 457 -37.08 -38.24 18.34
C PHE A 457 -36.77 -38.12 16.85
N ALA A 458 -35.51 -38.14 16.45
CA ALA A 458 -35.14 -38.09 15.02
C ALA A 458 -35.63 -39.34 14.28
N ASN A 459 -36.45 -39.18 13.24
CA ASN A 459 -36.94 -40.29 12.42
C ASN A 459 -35.94 -40.62 11.30
N ARG A 460 -34.80 -41.22 11.69
CA ARG A 460 -33.73 -41.58 10.73
C ARG A 460 -34.19 -42.56 9.65
N ASN A 461 -35.19 -43.40 9.94
CA ASN A 461 -35.75 -44.34 8.96
C ASN A 461 -36.55 -43.62 7.88
N LEU A 462 -37.44 -42.70 8.27
CA LEU A 462 -38.20 -41.90 7.32
C LEU A 462 -37.28 -41.03 6.47
N LYS A 463 -36.27 -40.41 7.08
CA LYS A 463 -35.25 -39.65 6.35
C LYS A 463 -34.59 -40.48 5.24
N LYS A 464 -34.11 -41.69 5.57
CA LYS A 464 -33.52 -42.62 4.58
C LYS A 464 -34.50 -43.03 3.48
N ARG A 465 -35.79 -43.23 3.81
CA ARG A 465 -36.82 -43.58 2.82
C ARG A 465 -37.09 -42.44 1.85
N ILE A 466 -37.15 -41.20 2.34
CA ILE A 466 -37.29 -40.00 1.52
C ILE A 466 -36.10 -39.89 0.56
N GLU A 467 -34.87 -39.98 1.07
CA GLU A 467 -33.64 -39.93 0.25
C GLU A 467 -33.58 -41.04 -0.80
N GLN A 468 -34.00 -42.26 -0.45
CA GLN A 468 -34.03 -43.40 -1.36
C GLN A 468 -35.06 -43.22 -2.47
N HIS A 469 -36.27 -42.76 -2.14
CA HIS A 469 -37.32 -42.48 -3.10
C HIS A 469 -36.88 -41.42 -4.12
N GLU A 470 -36.15 -40.39 -3.68
CA GLU A 470 -35.62 -39.37 -4.58
C GLU A 470 -34.64 -39.94 -5.59
N LYS A 471 -33.73 -40.82 -5.15
CA LYS A 471 -32.79 -41.50 -6.05
C LYS A 471 -33.51 -42.39 -7.06
N GLU A 472 -34.54 -43.11 -6.63
CA GLU A 472 -35.34 -43.98 -7.50
C GLU A 472 -36.09 -43.20 -8.57
N VAL A 473 -36.76 -42.10 -8.19
CA VAL A 473 -37.46 -41.22 -9.13
C VAL A 473 -36.49 -40.60 -10.14
N LEU A 474 -35.31 -40.16 -9.68
CA LEU A 474 -34.29 -39.58 -10.55
C LEU A 474 -33.77 -40.63 -11.56
N ASN A 475 -33.39 -41.81 -11.08
CA ASN A 475 -32.90 -42.90 -11.94
C ASN A 475 -33.95 -43.36 -12.96
N ALA A 476 -35.22 -43.47 -12.53
CA ALA A 476 -36.30 -43.85 -13.42
C ALA A 476 -36.54 -42.79 -14.51
N ALA A 477 -36.49 -41.51 -14.17
CA ALA A 477 -36.62 -40.42 -15.12
C ALA A 477 -35.45 -40.39 -16.12
N GLU A 478 -34.22 -40.63 -15.67
CA GLU A 478 -33.05 -40.70 -16.55
C GLU A 478 -33.13 -41.87 -17.53
N GLN A 479 -33.57 -43.04 -17.07
CA GLN A 479 -33.82 -44.19 -17.94
C GLN A 479 -34.91 -43.88 -18.97
N ALA A 480 -36.00 -43.22 -18.57
CA ALA A 480 -37.07 -42.83 -19.48
C ALA A 480 -36.59 -41.84 -20.57
N VAL A 481 -35.78 -40.85 -20.19
CA VAL A 481 -35.19 -39.90 -21.15
C VAL A 481 -34.21 -40.61 -22.09
N ALA A 482 -33.36 -41.50 -21.58
CA ALA A 482 -32.41 -42.26 -22.39
C ALA A 482 -33.13 -43.14 -23.43
N VAL A 483 -34.21 -43.82 -23.04
CA VAL A 483 -35.06 -44.60 -23.94
C VAL A 483 -35.71 -43.71 -25.00
N HIS A 484 -36.28 -42.57 -24.60
CA HIS A 484 -36.91 -41.64 -25.55
C HIS A 484 -35.92 -41.05 -26.55
N VAL A 485 -34.71 -40.67 -26.11
CA VAL A 485 -33.64 -40.17 -26.98
C VAL A 485 -33.18 -41.25 -27.97
N ALA A 486 -33.04 -42.50 -27.52
CA ALA A 486 -32.69 -43.63 -28.37
C ALA A 486 -33.78 -43.91 -29.43
N GLU A 487 -35.05 -43.83 -29.06
CA GLU A 487 -36.17 -43.97 -30.00
C GLU A 487 -36.21 -42.84 -31.04
N VAL A 488 -35.97 -41.59 -30.63
CA VAL A 488 -35.93 -40.44 -31.54
C VAL A 488 -34.74 -40.52 -32.50
N HIS A 489 -33.56 -40.97 -32.03
CA HIS A 489 -32.39 -41.17 -32.89
C HIS A 489 -32.60 -42.32 -33.88
N SER A 490 -33.25 -43.41 -33.46
CA SER A 490 -33.64 -44.52 -34.33
C SER A 490 -34.62 -44.05 -35.43
N LYS A 491 -35.62 -43.23 -35.07
CA LYS A 491 -36.57 -42.64 -36.04
C LYS A 491 -35.91 -41.66 -37.03
N ARG A 492 -35.01 -40.78 -36.56
CA ARG A 492 -34.25 -39.88 -37.46
C ARG A 492 -33.28 -40.62 -38.38
N GLY A 493 -32.65 -41.70 -37.90
CA GLY A 493 -31.82 -42.58 -38.73
C GLY A 493 -32.62 -43.29 -39.83
N ALA A 494 -33.85 -43.70 -39.52
CA ALA A 494 -34.77 -44.31 -40.49
C ALA A 494 -35.27 -43.30 -41.54
N GLU A 495 -35.55 -42.04 -41.17
CA GLU A 495 -35.96 -40.98 -42.11
C GLU A 495 -34.81 -40.49 -43.01
N ALA A 496 -33.58 -40.38 -42.48
CA ALA A 496 -32.41 -40.04 -43.29
C ALA A 496 -32.10 -41.15 -44.33
N GLY A 497 -32.23 -42.42 -43.96
CA GLY A 497 -32.08 -43.56 -44.88
C GLY A 497 -33.18 -43.68 -45.94
N ALA A 498 -34.37 -43.12 -45.70
CA ALA A 498 -35.46 -43.11 -46.67
C ALA A 498 -35.27 -42.04 -47.77
N SER A 499 -34.58 -40.93 -47.46
CA SER A 499 -34.33 -39.83 -48.41
C SER A 499 -33.22 -40.11 -49.45
N SER A 500 -32.34 -41.09 -49.22
CA SER A 500 -31.23 -41.41 -50.13
C SER A 500 -31.54 -42.49 -51.18
N SER A 501 -32.82 -42.88 -51.36
CA SER A 501 -33.22 -43.96 -52.28
C SER A 501 -34.04 -43.51 -53.49
N SER A 502 -34.06 -42.21 -53.82
CA SER A 502 -34.77 -41.70 -55.01
C SER A 502 -33.96 -40.71 -55.86
N GLU A 503 -32.77 -41.11 -56.33
CA GLU A 503 -32.12 -40.46 -57.47
C GLU A 503 -32.02 -41.45 -58.65
N PRO A 504 -32.60 -41.15 -59.83
CA PRO A 504 -32.60 -42.06 -60.97
C PRO A 504 -31.23 -42.07 -61.68
N PRO A 505 -30.86 -43.16 -62.38
CA PRO A 505 -29.50 -43.37 -62.86
C PRO A 505 -29.18 -42.43 -64.04
N ALA A 506 -28.09 -41.67 -63.91
CA ALA A 506 -27.54 -40.88 -65.00
C ALA A 506 -27.07 -41.78 -66.15
N LYS A 507 -27.61 -41.52 -67.34
CA LYS A 507 -27.27 -42.17 -68.61
C LYS A 507 -25.77 -42.02 -68.90
N ARG A 508 -25.05 -43.15 -68.97
CA ARG A 508 -23.71 -43.24 -69.58
C ARG A 508 -23.83 -43.11 -71.10
N THR A 509 -23.58 -41.92 -71.63
CA THR A 509 -23.28 -41.71 -73.05
C THR A 509 -21.84 -42.16 -73.35
N ARG A 510 -21.72 -43.12 -74.27
CA ARG A 510 -20.47 -43.47 -74.96
C ARG A 510 -19.97 -42.27 -75.76
N GLY A 511 -18.75 -41.81 -75.48
CA GLY A 511 -17.96 -40.96 -76.38
C GLY A 511 -16.68 -41.70 -76.77
N ARG A 512 -16.61 -42.11 -78.04
CA ARG A 512 -15.39 -42.54 -78.75
C ARG A 512 -14.77 -41.31 -79.44
N GLY A 513 -13.43 -41.26 -79.48
CA GLY A 513 -12.59 -40.39 -80.33
C GLY A 513 -11.28 -40.09 -79.59
N GLN A 514 -10.11 -40.69 -79.89
CA GLN A 514 -9.19 -40.38 -81.01
C GLN A 514 -8.92 -38.87 -81.08
N LEU A 515 -7.70 -38.33 -81.00
CA LEU A 515 -6.33 -38.76 -81.26
C LEU A 515 -5.38 -37.98 -80.35
#